data_AF-K1UIH9-F1
#
_entry.id   AF-K1UIH9-F1
#
_cell.length_a   1.000
_cell.length_b   1.000
_cell.length_c   1.000
_cell.angle_alpha   90.00
_cell.angle_beta   90.00
_cell.angle_gamma   90.00
#
_symmetry.space_group_name_H-M   'P 1'
#
loop_
_entity.id
_entity.type
_entity.pdbx_description
1 polymer ?
#
loop_
_entity_poly.entity_id
_entity_poly.type
_entity_poly.pdbx_seq_one_letter_code
_entity_poly.pdbx_strand_id
1 'polypeptide(L)'
;MREVRLRFSKTGRLKYISHLDINRAMSRALKRAQIPLWYTEGFNPHPYMSFSLPLSLGVESLCESVDLRIIGDITNDEIKNRLNNVLPQDIKIVDVYDDFRDNSEIVYSDYVYKFEFKDNEAAFEKIKNVLSSDEIIALKKGKQGRKRVMKETNIKSFIDKYSISIRNDVIVLNIRLLAGPEKNLNPSL
;
A
#
# COMPACT_ATOMS: atom_id res chain seq x y z
N MET A 1 -17.03 -5.62 -21.59
CA MET A 1 -16.05 -4.98 -20.67
C MET A 1 -15.97 -5.86 -19.43
N ARG A 2 -14.77 -6.22 -18.99
CA ARG A 2 -14.54 -7.00 -17.76
C ARG A 2 -13.73 -6.15 -16.78
N GLU A 3 -14.09 -6.15 -15.50
CA GLU A 3 -13.29 -5.55 -14.45
C GLU A 3 -12.35 -6.60 -13.87
N VAL A 4 -11.08 -6.25 -13.68
CA VAL A 4 -10.06 -7.16 -13.17
C VAL A 4 -9.21 -6.44 -12.13
N ARG A 5 -8.89 -7.11 -11.03
CA ARG A 5 -7.94 -6.64 -10.02
C ARG A 5 -6.60 -7.33 -10.23
N LEU A 6 -5.55 -6.54 -10.42
CA LEU A 6 -4.18 -7.03 -10.36
C LEU A 6 -3.69 -6.92 -8.92
N ARG A 7 -3.22 -8.03 -8.34
CA ARG A 7 -2.44 -7.99 -7.10
C ARG A 7 -0.96 -8.00 -7.45
N PHE A 8 -0.20 -7.04 -6.94
CA PHE A 8 1.21 -6.91 -7.27
C PHE A 8 2.07 -6.66 -6.03
N SER A 9 3.34 -7.03 -6.15
CA SER A 9 4.39 -6.67 -5.20
C SER A 9 5.17 -5.46 -5.71
N LYS A 10 5.64 -4.63 -4.79
CA LYS A 10 6.52 -3.48 -5.00
C LYS A 10 7.60 -3.52 -3.93
N THR A 11 8.82 -3.84 -4.34
CA THR A 11 9.93 -4.11 -3.41
C THR A 11 11.20 -3.37 -3.82
N GLY A 12 12.31 -3.65 -3.15
CA GLY A 12 13.66 -3.27 -3.58
C GLY A 12 13.81 -1.77 -3.79
N ARG A 13 14.34 -1.38 -4.95
CA ARG A 13 14.59 0.05 -5.26
C ARG A 13 13.31 0.83 -5.52
N LEU A 14 12.22 0.15 -5.87
CA LEU A 14 10.96 0.80 -6.23
C LEU A 14 10.19 1.34 -5.02
N LYS A 15 10.59 1.01 -3.78
CA LYS A 15 10.06 1.70 -2.60
C LYS A 15 10.33 3.21 -2.60
N TYR A 16 11.33 3.67 -3.35
CA TYR A 16 11.74 5.08 -3.43
C TYR A 16 11.08 5.87 -4.56
N ILE A 17 10.13 5.29 -5.30
CA ILE A 17 9.36 6.04 -6.31
C ILE A 17 7.98 6.43 -5.79
N SER A 18 7.46 7.54 -6.32
CA SER A 18 6.16 8.07 -5.91
C SER A 18 5.01 7.22 -6.45
N HIS A 19 3.81 7.42 -5.89
CA HIS A 19 2.60 6.82 -6.43
C HIS A 19 2.35 7.21 -7.90
N LEU A 20 2.66 8.45 -8.29
CA LEU A 20 2.52 8.91 -9.67
C LEU A 20 3.45 8.15 -10.63
N ASP A 21 4.66 7.83 -10.16
CA ASP A 21 5.61 7.05 -10.96
C ASP A 21 5.17 5.58 -11.08
N ILE A 22 4.56 5.01 -10.03
CA ILE A 22 3.92 3.69 -10.11
C ILE A 22 2.78 3.68 -11.14
N ASN A 23 1.91 4.69 -11.14
CA ASN A 23 0.85 4.84 -12.14
C ASN A 23 1.42 4.86 -13.56
N ARG A 24 2.47 5.66 -13.79
CA ARG A 24 3.14 5.77 -15.10
C ARG A 24 3.80 4.45 -15.51
N ALA A 25 4.48 3.78 -14.58
CA ALA A 25 5.13 2.49 -14.84
C ALA A 25 4.11 1.42 -15.21
N MET A 26 3.02 1.30 -14.44
CA MET A 26 1.94 0.34 -14.68
C MET A 26 1.23 0.63 -16.02
N SER A 27 0.89 1.89 -16.31
CA SER A 27 0.28 2.29 -17.58
C SER A 27 1.16 1.92 -18.78
N ARG A 28 2.47 2.20 -18.70
CA ARG A 28 3.43 1.82 -19.76
C ARG A 28 3.56 0.30 -19.90
N ALA A 29 3.56 -0.44 -18.79
CA ALA A 29 3.61 -1.90 -18.81
C ALA A 29 2.36 -2.50 -19.46
N LEU A 30 1.16 -2.04 -19.09
CA LEU A 30 -0.10 -2.48 -19.70
C LEU A 30 -0.11 -2.25 -21.22
N LYS A 31 0.36 -1.07 -21.66
CA LYS A 31 0.50 -0.77 -23.10
C LYS A 31 1.53 -1.67 -23.79
N ARG A 32 2.69 -1.90 -23.19
CA ARG A 32 3.75 -2.76 -23.74
C ARG A 32 3.36 -4.24 -23.80
N ALA A 33 2.60 -4.71 -22.81
CA ALA A 33 2.03 -6.06 -22.77
C ALA A 33 0.85 -6.24 -23.73
N GLN A 34 0.44 -5.17 -24.42
CA GLN A 34 -0.72 -5.15 -25.32
C GLN A 34 -1.98 -5.64 -24.62
N ILE A 35 -2.16 -5.25 -23.35
CA ILE A 35 -3.40 -5.56 -22.62
C ILE A 35 -4.52 -4.71 -23.24
N PRO A 36 -5.66 -5.31 -23.63
CA PRO A 36 -6.76 -4.60 -24.26
C PRO A 36 -7.55 -3.80 -23.21
N LEU A 37 -7.05 -2.62 -22.86
CA LEU A 37 -7.65 -1.74 -21.85
C LEU A 37 -8.89 -1.02 -22.39
N TRP A 38 -9.87 -0.82 -21.53
CA TRP A 38 -10.91 0.17 -21.73
C TRP A 38 -10.37 1.57 -21.38
N TYR A 39 -10.75 2.56 -22.17
CA TYR A 39 -10.31 3.96 -22.02
C TYR A 39 -11.48 4.86 -21.69
N THR A 40 -11.22 5.92 -20.92
CA THR A 40 -12.20 6.96 -20.59
C THR A 40 -12.65 7.73 -21.84
N GLU A 41 -13.92 8.17 -21.87
CA GLU A 41 -14.55 8.86 -23.01
C GLU A 41 -14.31 10.40 -23.03
N GLY A 42 -13.31 10.90 -22.29
CA GLY A 42 -13.02 12.33 -22.20
C GLY A 42 -12.08 12.85 -23.30
N PHE A 43 -11.85 14.18 -23.29
CA PHE A 43 -10.92 14.86 -24.22
C PHE A 43 -9.49 14.30 -24.22
N ASN A 44 -9.07 13.69 -23.11
CA ASN A 44 -7.83 12.93 -23.02
C ASN A 44 -8.16 11.52 -22.54
N PRO A 45 -8.30 10.54 -23.44
CA PRO A 45 -8.55 9.16 -23.05
C PRO A 45 -7.39 8.60 -22.25
N HIS A 46 -7.68 8.00 -21.10
CA HIS A 46 -6.71 7.31 -20.26
C HIS A 46 -7.23 5.91 -19.94
N PRO A 47 -6.35 4.91 -19.73
CA PRO A 47 -6.80 3.64 -19.21
C PRO A 47 -7.37 3.84 -17.81
N TYR A 48 -8.51 3.22 -17.52
CA TYR A 48 -9.04 3.19 -16.16
C TYR A 48 -8.10 2.39 -15.26
N MET A 49 -7.57 3.03 -14.22
CA MET A 49 -6.75 2.41 -13.18
C MET A 49 -7.17 2.96 -11.82
N SER A 50 -7.56 2.09 -10.89
CA SER A 50 -7.89 2.46 -9.52
C SER A 50 -6.99 1.70 -8.55
N PHE A 51 -6.05 2.41 -7.91
CA PHE A 51 -5.15 1.80 -6.92
C PHE A 51 -5.78 1.83 -5.54
N SER A 52 -5.70 0.71 -4.82
CA SER A 52 -6.06 0.67 -3.41
C SER A 52 -4.91 1.20 -2.56
N LEU A 53 -5.24 1.97 -1.52
CA LEU A 53 -4.34 2.43 -0.45
C LEU A 53 -2.85 2.60 -0.83
N PRO A 54 -2.51 3.58 -1.69
CA PRO A 54 -1.14 3.75 -2.16
C PRO A 54 -0.11 3.86 -1.02
N LEU A 55 0.99 3.12 -1.14
CA LEU A 55 2.07 3.17 -0.15
C LEU A 55 2.71 4.55 0.02
N SER A 56 3.08 4.85 1.27
CA SER A 56 4.05 5.90 1.59
C SER A 56 5.42 5.62 0.93
N LEU A 57 6.16 6.69 0.67
CA LEU A 57 7.53 6.59 0.16
C LEU A 57 8.41 5.80 1.15
N GLY A 58 9.27 4.92 0.63
CA GLY A 58 10.16 4.08 1.43
C GLY A 58 9.53 2.76 1.91
N VAL A 59 8.24 2.53 1.63
CA VAL A 59 7.53 1.32 2.04
C VAL A 59 7.45 0.31 0.89
N GLU A 60 7.67 -0.95 1.23
CA GLU A 60 7.54 -2.12 0.35
C GLU A 60 6.22 -2.84 0.65
N SER A 61 5.67 -3.53 -0.35
CA SER A 61 4.44 -4.32 -0.20
C SER A 61 4.48 -5.54 -1.09
N LEU A 62 3.81 -6.60 -0.64
CA LEU A 62 3.67 -7.85 -1.35
C LEU A 62 2.24 -8.05 -1.91
N CYS A 63 1.32 -7.12 -1.61
CA CYS A 63 -0.09 -7.29 -1.90
C CYS A 63 -0.80 -5.96 -2.23
N GLU A 64 -0.14 -5.08 -2.98
CA GLU A 64 -0.82 -3.92 -3.57
C GLU A 64 -1.88 -4.37 -4.57
N SER A 65 -2.90 -3.54 -4.79
CA SER A 65 -3.88 -3.81 -5.84
C SER A 65 -4.15 -2.62 -6.76
N VAL A 66 -4.40 -2.94 -8.03
CA VAL A 66 -4.89 -1.99 -9.02
C VAL A 66 -6.03 -2.63 -9.82
N ASP A 67 -7.12 -1.89 -9.93
CA ASP A 67 -8.30 -2.31 -10.67
C ASP A 67 -8.27 -1.72 -12.06
N LEU A 68 -8.58 -2.55 -13.05
CA LEU A 68 -8.56 -2.22 -14.45
C LEU A 68 -9.89 -2.59 -15.09
N ARG A 69 -10.20 -1.90 -16.19
CA ARG A 69 -11.26 -2.31 -17.12
C ARG A 69 -10.62 -2.76 -18.42
N ILE A 70 -11.00 -3.95 -18.88
CA ILE A 70 -10.49 -4.55 -20.12
C ILE A 70 -11.63 -4.87 -21.10
N ILE A 71 -11.26 -5.01 -22.36
CA ILE A 71 -12.13 -5.40 -23.47
C ILE A 71 -11.58 -6.67 -24.16
N GLY A 72 -12.44 -7.44 -24.81
CA GLY A 72 -12.06 -8.72 -25.43
C GLY A 72 -11.81 -9.86 -24.44
N ASP A 73 -11.37 -10.99 -24.98
CA ASP A 73 -11.38 -12.29 -24.29
C ASP A 73 -9.98 -12.75 -23.82
N ILE A 74 -9.22 -11.83 -23.22
CA ILE A 74 -7.92 -12.17 -22.62
C ILE A 74 -8.11 -12.86 -21.27
N THR A 75 -7.37 -13.94 -20.99
CA THR A 75 -7.46 -14.67 -19.72
C THR A 75 -6.65 -14.00 -18.61
N ASN A 76 -6.98 -14.27 -17.35
CA ASN A 76 -6.24 -13.72 -16.20
C ASN A 76 -4.78 -14.18 -16.15
N ASP A 77 -4.52 -15.45 -16.51
CA ASP A 77 -3.16 -15.98 -16.61
C ASP A 77 -2.36 -15.29 -17.73
N GLU A 78 -3.00 -15.02 -18.86
CA GLU A 78 -2.37 -14.31 -19.95
C GLU A 78 -2.02 -12.86 -19.58
N ILE A 79 -2.91 -12.14 -18.90
CA ILE A 79 -2.63 -10.81 -18.37
C ILE A 79 -1.41 -10.85 -17.44
N LYS A 80 -1.42 -11.77 -16.48
CA LYS A 80 -0.34 -11.95 -15.50
C LYS A 80 1.00 -12.24 -16.17
N ASN A 81 1.03 -13.17 -17.12
CA ASN A 81 2.25 -13.59 -17.82
C ASN A 81 2.80 -12.47 -18.70
N ARG A 82 1.96 -11.84 -19.53
CA ARG A 82 2.36 -10.73 -20.41
C ARG A 82 2.90 -9.55 -19.62
N LEU A 83 2.24 -9.19 -18.51
CA LEU A 83 2.70 -8.10 -17.64
C LEU A 83 4.05 -8.41 -16.99
N ASN A 84 4.19 -9.59 -16.39
CA ASN A 84 5.46 -9.97 -15.75
C ASN A 84 6.64 -10.05 -16.73
N ASN A 85 6.40 -10.27 -18.02
CA ASN A 85 7.44 -10.24 -19.06
C ASN A 85 7.93 -8.82 -19.41
N VAL A 86 7.16 -7.77 -19.07
CA VAL A 86 7.49 -6.39 -19.45
C VAL A 86 7.71 -5.46 -18.26
N LEU A 87 7.24 -5.84 -17.07
CA LEU A 87 7.42 -5.05 -15.85
C LEU A 87 8.90 -4.94 -15.48
N PRO A 88 9.32 -3.80 -14.89
CA PRO A 88 10.67 -3.67 -14.38
C PRO A 88 10.91 -4.64 -13.21
N GLN A 89 12.18 -4.89 -12.92
CA GLN A 89 12.58 -5.54 -11.69
C GLN A 89 11.94 -4.86 -10.47
N ASP A 90 11.67 -5.65 -9.42
CA ASP A 90 11.05 -5.23 -8.16
C ASP A 90 9.54 -4.86 -8.22
N ILE A 91 8.88 -4.94 -9.38
CA ILE A 91 7.41 -5.06 -9.48
C ILE A 91 7.05 -6.41 -10.10
N LYS A 92 6.11 -7.12 -9.48
CA LYS A 92 5.61 -8.40 -10.01
C LYS A 92 4.11 -8.53 -9.79
N ILE A 93 3.38 -8.89 -10.85
CA ILE A 93 1.97 -9.30 -10.73
C ILE A 93 1.95 -10.69 -10.08
N VAL A 94 1.43 -10.73 -8.86
CA VAL A 94 1.26 -11.93 -8.05
C VAL A 94 -0.02 -12.65 -8.45
N ASP A 95 -1.08 -11.90 -8.79
CA ASP A 95 -2.40 -12.45 -9.06
C ASP A 95 -3.26 -11.56 -9.96
N VAL A 96 -4.25 -12.17 -10.61
CA VAL A 96 -5.26 -11.48 -11.42
C VAL A 96 -6.61 -12.17 -11.24
N TYR A 97 -7.63 -11.43 -10.82
CA TYR A 97 -8.95 -11.98 -10.51
C TYR A 97 -10.08 -10.99 -10.78
N ASP A 98 -11.28 -11.54 -11.03
CA ASP A 98 -12.46 -10.78 -11.47
C ASP A 98 -13.44 -10.52 -10.32
N ASP A 99 -13.44 -11.38 -9.30
CA ASP A 99 -14.32 -11.28 -8.12
C ASP A 99 -13.58 -10.59 -6.97
N PHE A 100 -13.93 -9.33 -6.72
CA PHE A 100 -13.31 -8.54 -5.68
C PHE A 100 -14.28 -7.49 -5.12
N ARG A 101 -14.03 -7.14 -3.86
CA ARG A 101 -14.78 -6.08 -3.17
C ARG A 101 -14.25 -4.70 -3.51
N ASP A 102 -15.09 -3.70 -3.33
CA ASP A 102 -14.73 -2.31 -3.58
C ASP A 102 -13.62 -1.85 -2.63
N ASN A 103 -12.74 -0.96 -3.10
CA ASN A 103 -11.64 -0.44 -2.29
C ASN A 103 -12.11 0.36 -1.06
N SER A 104 -13.33 0.91 -1.09
CA SER A 104 -13.94 1.61 0.04
C SER A 104 -14.28 0.68 1.22
N GLU A 105 -14.36 -0.64 0.99
CA GLU A 105 -14.61 -1.63 2.03
C GLU A 105 -13.35 -2.00 2.82
N ILE A 106 -12.17 -1.48 2.45
CA ILE A 106 -10.94 -1.77 3.19
C ILE A 106 -11.02 -1.14 4.58
N VAL A 107 -10.83 -1.96 5.61
CA VAL A 107 -10.86 -1.51 7.02
C VAL A 107 -9.46 -1.45 7.61
N TYR A 108 -8.58 -2.37 7.24
CA TYR A 108 -7.29 -2.58 7.89
C TYR A 108 -6.17 -2.78 6.87
N SER A 109 -4.95 -2.46 7.31
CA SER A 109 -3.71 -2.87 6.64
C SER A 109 -2.73 -3.42 7.66
N ASP A 110 -2.02 -4.48 7.29
CA ASP A 110 -1.01 -5.16 8.10
C ASP A 110 0.38 -4.69 7.70
N TYR A 111 1.18 -4.29 8.69
CA TYR A 111 2.54 -3.79 8.51
C TYR A 111 3.53 -4.60 9.33
N VAL A 112 4.74 -4.73 8.79
CA VAL A 112 5.89 -5.30 9.49
C VAL A 112 6.97 -4.23 9.56
N TYR A 113 7.24 -3.75 10.77
CA TYR A 113 8.36 -2.87 11.03
C TYR A 113 9.54 -3.70 11.53
N LYS A 114 10.72 -3.36 11.05
CA LYS A 114 11.99 -3.91 11.49
C LYS A 114 12.85 -2.76 11.98
N PHE A 115 13.26 -2.83 13.23
CA PHE A 115 14.11 -1.83 13.85
C PHE A 115 15.42 -2.47 14.31
N GLU A 116 16.49 -1.70 14.15
CA GLU A 116 17.82 -2.05 14.63
C GLU A 116 18.36 -0.85 15.40
N PHE A 117 18.70 -1.08 16.66
CA PHE A 117 19.27 -0.09 17.56
C PHE A 117 20.59 -0.61 18.10
N LYS A 118 21.40 0.29 18.66
CA LYS A 118 22.62 -0.09 19.37
C LYS A 118 22.34 -1.05 20.53
N ASP A 119 21.19 -0.91 21.18
CA ASP A 119 20.71 -1.76 22.26
C ASP A 119 19.25 -2.13 21.96
N ASN A 120 19.06 -3.29 21.33
CA ASN A 120 17.75 -3.78 20.92
C ASN A 120 16.90 -4.21 22.11
N GLU A 121 17.48 -4.69 23.21
CA GLU A 121 16.72 -5.09 24.39
C GLU A 121 16.10 -3.88 25.09
N ALA A 122 16.90 -2.83 25.30
CA ALA A 122 16.40 -1.59 25.89
C ALA A 122 15.39 -0.88 24.98
N ALA A 123 15.61 -0.89 23.67
CA ALA A 123 14.66 -0.33 22.72
C ALA A 123 13.35 -1.14 22.64
N PHE A 124 13.44 -2.47 22.68
CA PHE A 124 12.27 -3.36 22.69
C PHE A 124 11.35 -3.07 23.88
N GLU A 125 11.89 -3.00 25.09
CA GLU A 125 11.07 -2.69 26.28
C GLU A 125 10.45 -1.29 26.21
N LYS A 126 11.15 -0.29 25.68
CA LYS A 126 10.58 1.04 25.46
C LYS A 126 9.42 1.03 24.47
N ILE A 127 9.58 0.36 23.33
CA ILE A 127 8.52 0.26 22.31
C ILE A 127 7.33 -0.49 22.88
N LYS A 128 7.56 -1.62 23.57
CA LYS A 128 6.53 -2.41 24.24
C LYS A 128 5.75 -1.59 25.27
N ASN A 129 6.44 -0.80 26.09
CA ASN A 129 5.80 0.09 27.06
C ASN A 129 4.88 1.10 26.37
N VAL A 130 5.36 1.79 25.32
CA VAL A 130 4.54 2.73 24.53
C VAL A 130 3.32 2.04 23.92
N LEU A 131 3.51 0.86 23.32
CA LEU A 131 2.41 0.10 22.71
C LEU A 131 1.39 -0.40 23.75
N SER A 132 1.80 -0.59 25.01
CA SER A 132 0.93 -1.05 26.09
C SER A 132 0.14 0.08 26.76
N SER A 133 0.60 1.32 26.68
CA SER A 133 -0.06 2.50 27.26
C SER A 133 -1.51 2.67 26.80
N ASP A 134 -2.38 3.22 27.66
CA ASP A 134 -3.77 3.52 27.33
C ASP A 134 -3.90 4.57 26.22
N GLU A 135 -2.91 5.44 26.10
CA GLU A 135 -2.85 6.47 25.08
C GLU A 135 -1.48 6.51 24.39
N ILE A 136 -1.50 6.78 23.09
CA ILE A 136 -0.30 7.03 22.28
C ILE A 136 -0.53 8.34 21.56
N ILE A 137 0.02 9.44 22.08
CA ILE A 137 -0.19 10.77 21.51
C ILE A 137 0.81 11.05 20.39
N ALA A 138 0.31 11.16 19.17
CA ALA A 138 1.11 11.53 18.00
C ALA A 138 0.78 12.94 17.52
N LEU A 139 1.80 13.65 17.01
CA LEU A 139 1.64 14.97 16.41
C LEU A 139 1.36 14.83 14.91
N LYS A 140 0.11 15.08 14.51
CA LYS A 140 -0.32 15.04 13.11
C LYS A 140 -0.40 16.44 12.52
N LYS A 141 0.07 16.61 11.28
CA LYS A 141 -0.15 17.85 10.52
C LYS A 141 -1.63 17.97 10.19
N GLY A 142 -2.27 19.03 10.68
CA GLY A 142 -3.64 19.42 10.39
C GLY A 142 -3.72 20.76 9.67
N LYS A 143 -4.96 21.17 9.37
CA LYS A 143 -5.28 22.52 8.92
C LYS A 143 -6.21 23.19 9.93
N GLN A 144 -5.96 24.46 10.20
CA GLN A 144 -6.89 25.35 10.88
C GLN A 144 -7.06 26.58 9.99
N GLY A 145 -8.20 26.64 9.28
CA GLY A 145 -8.36 27.54 8.15
C GLY A 145 -7.31 27.29 7.06
N ARG A 146 -6.59 28.34 6.65
CA ARG A 146 -5.50 28.26 5.65
C ARG A 146 -4.13 27.89 6.24
N LYS A 147 -3.97 27.88 7.57
CA LYS A 147 -2.69 27.62 8.23
C LYS A 147 -2.50 26.13 8.51
N ARG A 148 -1.26 25.65 8.34
CA ARG A 148 -0.83 24.33 8.78
C ARG A 148 -0.53 24.39 10.28
N VAL A 149 -1.09 23.46 11.04
CA VAL A 149 -0.88 23.35 12.49
C VAL A 149 -0.54 21.91 12.85
N MET A 150 0.17 21.70 13.95
CA MET A 150 0.32 20.37 14.54
C MET A 150 -0.87 20.15 15.48
N LYS A 151 -1.53 19.01 15.36
CA LYS A 151 -2.58 18.55 16.29
C LYS A 151 -2.10 17.29 16.97
N GLU A 152 -2.29 17.23 18.27
CA GLU A 152 -2.18 16.00 19.04
C GLU A 152 -3.35 15.09 18.69
N THR A 153 -3.07 13.81 18.51
CA THR A 153 -4.08 12.79 18.23
C THR A 153 -3.67 11.52 18.93
N ASN A 154 -4.57 10.98 19.75
CA ASN A 154 -4.36 9.67 20.35
C ASN A 154 -4.52 8.58 19.27
N ILE A 155 -3.39 8.00 18.83
CA ILE A 155 -3.36 6.98 17.78
C ILE A 155 -3.59 5.56 18.31
N LYS A 156 -3.69 5.37 19.63
CA LYS A 156 -3.96 4.04 20.22
C LYS A 156 -5.23 3.41 19.64
N SER A 157 -6.28 4.22 19.48
CA SER A 157 -7.57 3.79 18.90
C SER A 157 -7.52 3.40 17.41
N PHE A 158 -6.38 3.64 16.73
CA PHE A 158 -6.18 3.27 15.33
C PHE A 158 -5.42 1.96 15.16
N ILE A 159 -4.93 1.37 16.25
CA ILE A 159 -4.22 0.11 16.27
C ILE A 159 -5.22 -1.00 16.63
N ASP A 160 -5.48 -1.92 15.70
CA ASP A 160 -6.40 -3.04 15.92
C ASP A 160 -5.73 -4.12 16.78
N LYS A 161 -4.52 -4.53 16.38
CA LYS A 161 -3.71 -5.52 17.09
C LYS A 161 -2.25 -5.38 16.72
N TYR A 162 -1.38 -5.88 17.59
CA TYR A 162 0.04 -5.93 17.31
C TYR A 162 0.72 -7.10 18.04
N SER A 163 1.91 -7.45 17.60
CA SER A 163 2.85 -8.30 18.31
C SER A 163 4.26 -7.76 18.08
N ILE A 164 5.10 -7.82 19.11
CA ILE A 164 6.49 -7.38 19.05
C ILE A 164 7.40 -8.49 19.57
N SER A 165 8.52 -8.72 18.90
CA SER A 165 9.53 -9.71 19.28
C SER A 165 10.92 -9.30 18.82
N ILE A 166 11.97 -9.79 19.46
CA ILE A 166 13.34 -9.73 18.92
C ILE A 166 13.60 -11.03 18.16
N ARG A 167 14.04 -10.94 16.91
CA ARG A 167 14.41 -12.09 16.07
C ARG A 167 15.73 -11.80 15.36
N ASN A 168 16.74 -12.65 15.53
CA ASN A 168 18.06 -12.48 14.91
C ASN A 168 18.64 -11.07 15.12
N ASP A 169 18.57 -10.57 16.36
CA ASP A 169 19.03 -9.21 16.73
C ASP A 169 18.33 -8.06 15.97
N VAL A 170 17.08 -8.27 15.58
CA VAL A 170 16.21 -7.23 14.99
C VAL A 170 14.88 -7.22 15.74
N ILE A 171 14.41 -6.02 16.11
CA ILE A 171 13.07 -5.87 16.67
C ILE A 171 12.07 -5.93 15.53
N VAL A 172 11.13 -6.87 15.61
CA VAL A 172 10.06 -7.06 14.63
C VAL A 172 8.72 -6.73 15.29
N LEU A 173 8.06 -5.69 14.76
CA LEU A 173 6.70 -5.30 15.13
C LEU A 173 5.76 -5.65 13.98
N ASN A 174 4.88 -6.63 14.20
CA ASN A 174 3.75 -6.90 13.32
C ASN A 174 2.56 -6.13 13.87
N ILE A 175 1.95 -5.27 13.07
CA ILE A 175 0.88 -4.38 13.54
C ILE A 175 -0.19 -4.20 12.48
N ARG A 176 -1.45 -4.25 12.92
CA ARG A 176 -2.61 -3.98 12.10
C ARG A 176 -3.15 -2.61 12.44
N LEU A 177 -3.25 -1.76 11.42
CA LEU A 177 -3.73 -0.38 11.56
C LEU A 177 -5.04 -0.21 10.81
N LEU A 178 -5.89 0.69 11.31
CA LEU A 178 -7.01 1.20 10.54
C LEU A 178 -6.51 1.83 9.23
N ALA A 179 -7.15 1.45 8.14
CA ALA A 179 -6.80 1.88 6.79
C ALA A 179 -8.04 2.24 5.95
N GLY A 180 -9.18 2.46 6.60
CA GLY A 180 -10.43 2.78 5.93
C GLY A 180 -10.58 4.25 5.53
N PRO A 181 -11.62 4.55 4.74
CA PRO A 181 -11.87 5.89 4.21
C PRO A 181 -12.14 6.92 5.32
N GLU A 182 -12.84 6.54 6.39
CA GLU A 182 -13.18 7.43 7.51
C GLU A 182 -12.05 7.54 8.54
N LYS A 183 -11.41 6.42 8.86
CA LYS A 183 -10.33 6.32 9.84
C LYS A 183 -9.16 5.57 9.23
N ASN A 184 -8.02 6.24 9.13
CA ASN A 184 -6.76 5.64 8.74
C ASN A 184 -5.59 6.19 9.57
N LEU A 185 -4.59 5.34 9.76
CA LEU A 185 -3.29 5.72 10.28
C LEU A 185 -2.22 5.44 9.23
N ASN A 186 -1.48 6.48 8.85
CA ASN A 186 -0.34 6.31 7.96
C ASN A 186 0.77 5.56 8.70
N PRO A 187 1.35 4.50 8.13
CA PRO A 187 2.42 3.74 8.79
C PRO A 187 3.69 4.54 9.10
N SER A 188 3.86 5.74 8.53
CA SER A 188 4.99 6.61 8.84
C SER A 188 4.77 7.55 10.03
N LEU A 189 3.57 7.57 10.62
CA LEU A 189 3.23 8.38 11.78
C LEU A 189 3.36 7.53 13.06
#